data_AF-A0A195BUY3-F1
#
_entry.id   AF-A0A195BUY3-F1
#
_cell.length_a   1.000
_cell.length_b   1.000
_cell.length_c   1.000
_cell.angle_alpha   90.00
_cell.angle_beta   90.00
_cell.angle_gamma   90.00
#
_symmetry.space_group_name_H-M   'P 1'
#
loop_
_entity.id
_entity.type
_entity.pdbx_description
1 polymer ?
#
loop_
_entity_poly.entity_id
_entity_poly.type
_entity_poly.pdbx_seq_one_letter_code
_entity_poly.pdbx_strand_id
1 'polypeptide(L)'
;MEIFCADGQGRLITNGQVTTGGNFINVKSVNGVSMTQTINSGYKNGEPYVLVVKERNDGNYLYHDETSYYPKTNATERIHWRLDLTNSDAEPEFFPNEQ
;
A
#
# COMPACT_ATOMS: atom_id res chain seq x y z
N MET A 1 -8.25 27.36 -6.93
CA MET A 1 -9.45 26.76 -6.31
C MET A 1 -9.42 25.29 -6.70
N GLU A 2 -8.93 24.43 -5.82
CA GLU A 2 -8.94 22.98 -6.07
C GLU A 2 -10.32 22.44 -5.69
N ILE A 3 -10.96 21.73 -6.61
CA ILE A 3 -12.31 21.17 -6.43
C ILE A 3 -12.13 19.79 -5.79
N PHE A 4 -12.60 19.63 -4.55
CA PHE A 4 -12.67 18.36 -3.86
C PHE A 4 -14.00 17.68 -4.23
N CYS A 5 -13.95 16.52 -4.88
CA CYS A 5 -15.13 15.70 -5.14
C CYS A 5 -15.19 14.57 -4.11
N ALA A 6 -16.33 14.38 -3.46
CA ALA A 6 -16.56 13.23 -2.58
C ALA A 6 -17.37 12.15 -3.31
N ASP A 7 -17.04 10.86 -3.12
CA ASP A 7 -17.90 9.77 -3.58
C ASP A 7 -19.17 9.64 -2.70
N GLY A 8 -20.15 8.85 -3.15
CA GLY A 8 -21.40 8.60 -2.42
C GLY A 8 -21.23 7.89 -1.06
N GLN A 9 -20.00 7.59 -0.65
CA GLN A 9 -19.64 6.99 0.64
C GLN A 9 -18.80 7.96 1.49
N GLY A 10 -18.62 9.22 1.07
CA GLY A 10 -17.94 10.28 1.82
C GLY A 10 -16.41 10.30 1.66
N ARG A 11 -15.84 9.60 0.67
CA ARG A 11 -14.39 9.60 0.41
C ARG A 11 -13.97 10.82 -0.40
N LEU A 12 -12.96 11.56 0.07
CA LEU A 12 -12.38 12.67 -0.70
C LEU A 12 -11.54 12.09 -1.84
N ILE A 13 -11.92 12.43 -3.09
CA ILE A 13 -11.18 12.10 -4.30
C ILE A 13 -10.45 13.36 -4.78
N THR A 14 -9.12 13.34 -4.74
CA THR A 14 -8.28 14.40 -5.33
C THR A 14 -7.29 13.76 -6.30
N ASN A 15 -7.41 14.00 -7.61
CA ASN A 15 -6.44 13.52 -8.62
C ASN A 15 -6.08 12.01 -8.52
N GLY A 16 -7.07 11.13 -8.26
CA GLY A 16 -6.85 9.68 -8.10
C GLY A 16 -6.39 9.22 -6.70
N GLN A 17 -6.30 10.16 -5.75
CA GLN A 17 -6.06 9.87 -4.34
C GLN A 17 -7.38 9.79 -3.59
N VAL A 18 -7.58 8.71 -2.86
CA VAL A 18 -8.73 8.48 -1.99
C VAL A 18 -8.24 8.60 -0.55
N THR A 19 -8.76 9.56 0.21
CA THR A 19 -8.48 9.66 1.65
C THR A 19 -9.68 9.15 2.43
N THR A 20 -9.47 8.10 3.24
CA THR A 20 -10.52 7.53 4.11
C THR A 20 -9.97 7.35 5.51
N GLY A 21 -10.50 8.09 6.49
CA GLY A 21 -10.27 7.83 7.91
C GLY A 21 -8.80 7.82 8.38
N GLY A 22 -7.92 8.59 7.74
CA GLY A 22 -6.47 8.62 8.06
C GLY A 22 -5.60 7.78 7.13
N ASN A 23 -6.21 6.99 6.25
CA ASN A 23 -5.49 6.19 5.25
C ASN A 23 -5.36 6.99 3.96
N PHE A 24 -4.13 7.25 3.55
CA PHE A 24 -3.83 7.80 2.22
C PHE A 24 -3.76 6.65 1.24
N ILE A 25 -4.71 6.57 0.30
CA ILE A 25 -4.70 5.59 -0.78
C ILE A 25 -4.40 6.33 -2.08
N ASN A 26 -3.18 6.19 -2.62
CA ASN A 26 -2.87 6.66 -3.96
C ASN A 26 -3.17 5.53 -4.94
N VAL A 27 -4.12 5.71 -5.86
CA VAL A 27 -4.44 4.74 -6.90
C VAL A 27 -4.00 5.29 -8.25
N LYS A 28 -3.02 4.67 -8.88
CA LYS A 28 -2.60 4.98 -10.25
C LYS A 28 -2.87 3.78 -11.13
N SER A 29 -3.64 3.96 -12.20
CA SER A 29 -3.84 2.93 -13.22
C SER A 29 -3.41 3.48 -14.58
N VAL A 30 -2.44 2.82 -15.22
CA VAL A 30 -1.94 3.19 -16.56
C VAL A 30 -1.66 1.90 -17.32
N ASN A 31 -2.21 1.77 -18.54
CA ASN A 31 -1.98 0.63 -19.44
C ASN A 31 -2.20 -0.76 -18.80
N GLY A 32 -3.24 -0.91 -17.98
CA GLY A 32 -3.57 -2.19 -17.32
C GLY A 32 -2.75 -2.50 -16.07
N VAL A 33 -1.77 -1.67 -15.73
CA VAL A 33 -1.03 -1.74 -14.46
C VAL A 33 -1.72 -0.84 -13.45
N SER A 34 -2.12 -1.39 -12.30
CA SER A 34 -2.60 -0.63 -11.15
C SER A 34 -1.54 -0.59 -10.05
N MET A 35 -1.47 0.53 -9.33
CA MET A 35 -0.62 0.69 -8.16
C MET A 35 -1.44 1.34 -7.06
N THR A 36 -1.37 0.76 -5.87
CA THR A 36 -1.93 1.31 -4.64
C THR A 36 -0.77 1.64 -3.70
N GLN A 37 -0.88 2.76 -3.00
CA GLN A 37 -0.05 3.01 -1.82
C GLN A 37 -0.97 3.36 -0.67
N THR A 38 -0.88 2.62 0.42
CA THR A 38 -1.61 2.84 1.66
C THR A 38 -0.62 3.23 2.76
N ILE A 39 -0.91 4.33 3.47
CA ILE A 39 -0.18 4.72 4.67
C ILE A 39 -1.12 4.59 5.86
N ASN A 40 -0.75 3.75 6.82
CA ASN A 40 -1.46 3.53 8.08
C ASN A 40 -0.55 3.89 9.26
N SER A 41 -1.14 4.24 10.39
CA SER A 41 -0.42 4.39 11.65
C SER A 41 -1.17 3.65 12.76
N GLY A 42 -0.45 3.04 13.68
CA GLY A 42 -1.06 2.29 14.77
C GLY A 42 -0.13 2.08 15.96
N TYR A 43 -0.50 1.15 16.83
CA TYR A 43 0.31 0.70 17.96
C TYR A 43 0.53 -0.81 17.87
N LYS A 44 1.76 -1.25 18.05
CA LYS A 44 2.15 -2.67 18.13
C LYS A 44 2.97 -2.85 19.39
N ASN A 45 2.56 -3.78 20.25
CA ASN A 45 3.21 -4.03 21.55
C ASN A 45 3.37 -2.76 22.42
N GLY A 46 2.42 -1.83 22.33
CA GLY A 46 2.45 -0.56 23.07
C GLY A 46 3.34 0.53 22.46
N GLU A 47 4.00 0.27 21.32
CA GLU A 47 4.81 1.27 20.61
C GLU A 47 4.11 1.76 19.36
N PRO A 48 4.14 3.08 19.07
CA PRO A 48 3.60 3.61 17.83
C PRO A 48 4.41 3.09 16.65
N TYR A 49 3.73 2.83 15.53
CA TYR A 49 4.37 2.49 14.26
C TYR A 49 3.63 3.14 13.09
N VAL A 50 4.36 3.34 12.01
CA VAL A 50 3.82 3.75 10.71
C VAL A 50 4.03 2.61 9.73
N LEU A 51 3.00 2.27 8.98
CA LEU A 51 3.02 1.22 7.98
C LEU A 51 2.78 1.85 6.61
N VAL A 52 3.68 1.60 5.68
CA VAL A 52 3.48 1.95 4.28
C VAL A 52 3.41 0.66 3.49
N VAL A 53 2.28 0.43 2.84
CA VAL A 53 2.08 -0.69 1.92
C VAL A 53 1.98 -0.14 0.51
N LYS A 54 2.72 -0.72 -0.42
CA LYS A 54 2.59 -0.46 -1.85
C LYS A 54 2.26 -1.77 -2.55
N GLU A 55 1.19 -1.79 -3.30
CA GLU A 55 0.86 -2.91 -4.15
C GLU A 55 0.90 -2.48 -5.61
N ARG A 56 1.44 -3.34 -6.47
CA ARG A 56 1.40 -3.16 -7.91
C ARG A 56 0.81 -4.42 -8.53
N ASN A 57 -0.19 -4.25 -9.38
CA ASN A 57 -0.75 -5.32 -10.18
C ASN A 57 -0.49 -5.00 -11.66
N ASP A 58 0.14 -5.91 -12.41
CA ASP A 58 0.41 -5.74 -13.85
C ASP A 58 -0.45 -6.62 -14.76
N GLY A 59 -1.43 -7.32 -14.17
CA GLY A 59 -2.31 -8.28 -14.83
C GLY A 59 -1.87 -9.74 -14.63
N ASN A 60 -0.57 -10.00 -14.52
CA ASN A 60 -0.02 -11.35 -14.32
C ASN A 60 0.52 -11.55 -12.91
N TYR A 61 1.07 -10.50 -12.30
CA TYR A 61 1.64 -10.55 -10.96
C TYR A 61 1.06 -9.47 -10.05
N LEU A 62 0.88 -9.82 -8.79
CA LEU A 62 0.70 -8.89 -7.69
C LEU A 62 2.02 -8.78 -6.93
N TYR A 63 2.58 -7.57 -6.87
CA TYR A 63 3.76 -7.25 -6.08
C TYR A 63 3.32 -6.50 -4.82
N HIS A 64 3.88 -6.88 -3.69
CA HIS A 64 3.64 -6.26 -2.38
C HIS A 64 4.95 -5.82 -1.76
N ASP A 65 4.99 -4.55 -1.35
CA ASP A 65 6.09 -3.94 -0.62
C ASP A 65 5.51 -3.30 0.64
N GLU A 66 5.90 -3.83 1.78
CA GLU A 66 5.48 -3.35 3.08
C GLU A 66 6.68 -2.86 3.88
N THR A 67 6.60 -1.63 4.35
CA THR A 67 7.59 -1.01 5.22
C THR A 67 6.92 -0.58 6.52
N SER A 68 7.35 -1.16 7.64
CA SER A 68 6.99 -0.74 8.99
C SER A 68 8.10 0.11 9.60
N TYR A 69 7.78 1.31 10.06
CA TYR A 69 8.69 2.22 10.75
C TYR A 69 8.28 2.40 12.21
N TYR A 70 9.22 2.21 13.13
CA TYR A 70 9.03 2.35 14.57
C TYR A 70 9.77 3.62 15.06
N PRO A 71 9.08 4.75 15.26
CA PRO A 71 9.72 6.04 15.53
C PRO A 71 10.56 6.08 16.81
N LYS A 72 10.21 5.26 17.81
CA LYS A 72 10.90 5.23 19.10
C LYS A 72 12.28 4.60 19.02
N THR A 73 12.42 3.55 18.22
CA THR A 73 13.68 2.81 18.05
C THR A 73 14.42 3.20 16.77
N ASN A 74 13.78 3.98 15.90
CA ASN A 74 14.23 4.27 14.54
C ASN A 74 14.43 2.99 13.70
N ALA A 75 13.80 1.88 14.09
CA ALA A 75 13.89 0.62 13.38
C ALA A 75 12.94 0.61 12.18
N THR A 76 13.37 -0.04 11.10
CA THR A 76 12.55 -0.29 9.92
C THR A 76 12.52 -1.78 9.63
N GLU A 77 11.33 -2.32 9.48
CA GLU A 77 11.09 -3.69 9.01
C GLU A 77 10.52 -3.61 7.60
N ARG A 78 10.95 -4.52 6.74
CA ARG A 78 10.45 -4.62 5.37
C ARG A 78 10.06 -6.05 5.03
N ILE A 79 8.99 -6.17 4.26
CA ILE A 79 8.48 -7.43 3.71
C ILE A 79 8.17 -7.18 2.24
N HIS A 80 8.77 -7.99 1.38
CA HIS A 80 8.55 -7.92 -0.07
C HIS A 80 8.14 -9.31 -0.57
N TRP A 81 7.06 -9.38 -1.34
CA TRP A 81 6.68 -10.61 -2.01
C TRP A 81 6.01 -10.33 -3.36
N ARG A 82 5.98 -11.34 -4.23
CA ARG A 82 5.13 -11.34 -5.43
C ARG A 82 4.25 -12.58 -5.46
N LEU A 83 3.11 -12.47 -6.11
CA LEU A 83 2.18 -13.57 -6.34
C LEU A 83 1.85 -13.65 -7.83
N ASP A 84 1.95 -14.85 -8.41
CA ASP A 84 1.54 -15.12 -9.78
C ASP A 84 0.02 -15.26 -9.84
N LEU A 85 -0.65 -14.31 -10.51
CA LEU A 85 -2.10 -14.28 -10.66
C LEU A 85 -2.59 -15.17 -11.82
N THR A 86 -1.69 -15.67 -12.66
CA THR A 86 -2.04 -16.57 -13.78
C THR A 86 -2.21 -18.02 -13.33
N ASN A 87 -1.73 -18.34 -12.12
CA ASN A 87 -1.89 -19.64 -11.48
C ASN A 87 -2.69 -19.48 -10.18
N SER A 88 -3.89 -20.07 -10.12
CA SER A 88 -4.76 -19.99 -8.94
C SER A 88 -4.18 -20.64 -7.69
N ASP A 89 -3.23 -21.57 -7.85
CA ASP A 89 -2.57 -22.29 -6.77
C ASP A 89 -1.19 -21.70 -6.43
N ALA A 90 -0.85 -20.53 -6.98
CA ALA A 90 0.40 -19.86 -6.67
C ALA A 90 0.45 -19.43 -5.20
N GLU A 91 1.60 -19.61 -4.57
CA GLU A 91 1.90 -19.06 -3.25
C GLU A 91 2.78 -17.80 -3.38
N PRO A 92 2.76 -16.89 -2.37
CA PRO A 92 3.63 -15.73 -2.38
C PRO A 92 5.11 -16.11 -2.35
N GLU A 93 5.89 -15.57 -3.29
CA GLU A 93 7.35 -15.67 -3.31
C GLU A 93 7.95 -14.47 -2.58
N PHE A 94 8.62 -14.72 -1.46
CA PHE A 94 9.23 -13.68 -0.64
C PHE A 94 10.65 -13.34 -1.10
N PHE A 95 10.97 -12.05 -1.15
CA PHE A 95 12.30 -11.57 -1.49
C PHE A 95 13.04 -11.12 -0.24
N PRO A 96 14.35 -11.40 -0.13
CA PRO A 96 15.17 -10.80 0.90
C PRO A 96 15.19 -9.28 0.73
N ASN A 97 15.23 -8.55 1.85
CA ASN A 97 15.38 -7.10 1.85
C ASN A 97 16.68 -6.75 1.12
N GLU A 98 16.59 -6.09 -0.03
CA GLU A 98 17.78 -5.47 -0.66
C GLU A 98 18.32 -4.42 0.32
N GLN A 99 19.56 -4.63 0.78
CA GLN A 99 20.27 -3.77 1.74
C GLN A 99 20.65 -2.42 1.13
#